data_AF-L8GLC3-F1
#
_entry.id   AF-L8GLC3-F1
#
_cell.length_a   1.000
_cell.length_b   1.000
_cell.length_c   1.000
_cell.angle_alpha   90.00
_cell.angle_beta   90.00
_cell.angle_gamma   90.00
#
_symmetry.space_group_name_H-M   'P 1'
#
loop_
_entity.id
_entity.type
_entity.pdbx_description
1 polymer ?
#
loop_
_entity_poly.entity_id
_entity_poly.type
_entity_poly.pdbx_seq_one_letter_code
_entity_poly.pdbx_strand_id
1 'polypeptide(L)'
;MRSDYVSTICPLLFRFVLHPDPAISQAACYGLGVCAKLTSPETDKETSDALCQGFATLQQATIKWHARAQRSREDTGDSKTPEQWVCDNTLSAQAKVFCKHYYNMPNLTGAIDAWLEYLPLRADTLEMVEVLEILCGFIRSENPHVRIFITSRRMTVARALVVQLRKFNRMVKVADHIERLVPLLPFINQYIQQTLG
;
A
#
# COMPACT_ATOMS: atom_id res chain seq x y z
N MET A 1 -5.18 -25.14 11.19
CA MET A 1 -4.76 -25.66 9.87
C MET A 1 -4.33 -24.58 8.86
N ARG A 2 -4.51 -23.27 9.11
CA ARG A 2 -4.04 -22.19 8.19
C ARG A 2 -2.69 -21.54 8.55
N SER A 3 -2.24 -21.64 9.80
CA SER A 3 -1.03 -20.94 10.29
C SER A 3 0.27 -21.53 9.71
N ASP A 4 0.42 -22.86 9.73
CA ASP A 4 1.67 -23.57 9.35
C ASP A 4 2.13 -23.31 7.89
N TYR A 5 1.19 -23.07 6.99
CA TYR A 5 1.52 -22.80 5.58
C TYR A 5 2.02 -21.37 5.38
N VAL A 6 1.41 -20.40 6.09
CA VAL A 6 1.81 -18.99 5.99
C VAL A 6 3.15 -18.77 6.68
N SER A 7 3.38 -19.41 7.82
CA SER A 7 4.67 -19.35 8.53
C SER A 7 5.82 -19.94 7.71
N THR A 8 5.56 -20.99 6.92
CA THR A 8 6.57 -21.58 6.02
C THR A 8 6.84 -20.70 4.79
N ILE A 9 5.81 -20.09 4.22
CA ILE A 9 5.92 -19.35 2.95
C ILE A 9 6.44 -17.94 3.14
N CYS A 10 6.06 -17.25 4.22
CA CYS A 10 6.41 -15.85 4.44
C CYS A 10 7.94 -15.61 4.36
N PRO A 11 8.80 -16.39 5.04
CA PRO A 11 10.26 -16.24 4.91
C PRO A 11 10.77 -16.50 3.48
N LEU A 12 10.17 -17.45 2.76
CA LEU A 12 10.56 -17.75 1.38
C LEU A 12 10.23 -16.58 0.44
N LEU A 13 9.06 -15.96 0.58
CA LEU A 13 8.67 -14.83 -0.26
C LEU A 13 9.61 -13.62 -0.08
N PHE A 14 10.06 -13.34 1.13
CA PHE A 14 11.03 -12.26 1.37
C PHE A 14 12.33 -12.41 0.56
N ARG A 15 12.75 -13.64 0.24
CA ARG A 15 13.93 -13.90 -0.60
C ARG A 15 13.75 -13.42 -2.04
N PHE A 16 12.51 -13.28 -2.50
CA PHE A 16 12.16 -12.95 -3.88
C PHE A 16 11.66 -11.50 -4.07
N VAL A 17 11.42 -10.76 -2.98
CA VAL A 17 10.98 -9.35 -3.01
C VAL A 17 11.94 -8.42 -3.75
N LEU A 18 13.23 -8.74 -3.78
CA LEU A 18 14.25 -7.94 -4.49
C LEU A 18 14.74 -8.63 -5.77
N HIS A 19 14.05 -9.65 -6.25
CA HIS A 19 14.45 -10.38 -7.46
C HIS A 19 14.61 -9.41 -8.66
N PRO A 20 15.56 -9.65 -9.58
CA PRO A 20 15.75 -8.78 -10.74
C PRO A 20 14.58 -8.81 -11.73
N ASP A 21 13.95 -9.97 -11.89
CA ASP A 21 12.74 -10.17 -12.70
C ASP A 21 11.51 -9.53 -12.02
N PRO A 22 10.84 -8.57 -12.68
CA PRO A 22 9.63 -7.92 -12.15
C PRO A 22 8.51 -8.91 -11.82
N ALA A 23 8.28 -9.95 -12.62
CA ALA A 23 7.18 -10.88 -12.40
C ALA A 23 7.34 -11.66 -11.09
N ILE A 24 8.57 -12.13 -10.82
CA ILE A 24 8.90 -12.85 -9.57
C ILE A 24 8.78 -11.89 -8.38
N SER A 25 9.29 -10.68 -8.51
CA SER A 25 9.22 -9.68 -7.44
C SER A 25 7.77 -9.26 -7.13
N GLN A 26 6.94 -9.09 -8.16
CA GLN A 26 5.53 -8.77 -8.01
C GLN A 26 4.80 -9.89 -7.26
N ALA A 27 4.98 -11.15 -7.69
CA ALA A 27 4.37 -12.31 -7.05
C ALA A 27 4.77 -12.43 -5.57
N ALA A 28 6.05 -12.20 -5.26
CA ALA A 28 6.54 -12.21 -3.88
C ALA A 28 5.88 -11.11 -3.02
N CYS A 29 5.79 -9.89 -3.54
CA CYS A 29 5.19 -8.76 -2.81
C CYS A 29 3.69 -8.96 -2.61
N TYR A 30 2.97 -9.39 -3.65
CA TYR A 30 1.56 -9.76 -3.56
C TYR A 30 1.34 -10.84 -2.49
N GLY A 31 2.13 -11.92 -2.54
CA GLY A 31 2.06 -13.02 -1.60
C GLY A 31 2.27 -12.57 -0.15
N LEU A 32 3.23 -11.67 0.11
CA LEU A 32 3.44 -11.10 1.44
C LEU A 32 2.26 -10.24 1.90
N GLY A 33 1.65 -9.47 1.00
CA GLY A 33 0.41 -8.76 1.28
C GLY A 33 -0.73 -9.71 1.68
N VAL A 34 -0.85 -10.85 1.00
CA VAL A 34 -1.83 -11.91 1.34
C VAL A 34 -1.50 -12.55 2.69
N CYS A 35 -0.23 -12.89 2.95
CA CYS A 35 0.22 -13.36 4.26
C CYS A 35 -0.18 -12.38 5.36
N ALA A 36 0.08 -11.08 5.16
CA ALA A 36 -0.32 -10.05 6.11
C ALA A 36 -1.83 -10.01 6.35
N LYS A 37 -2.66 -10.12 5.31
CA LYS A 37 -4.12 -10.16 5.43
C LYS A 37 -4.63 -11.40 6.16
N LEU A 38 -4.02 -12.56 5.96
CA LEU A 38 -4.50 -13.83 6.52
C LEU A 38 -3.98 -14.12 7.93
N THR A 39 -2.79 -13.61 8.28
CA THR A 39 -2.17 -13.80 9.59
C THR A 39 -2.92 -13.00 10.66
N SER A 40 -3.31 -13.62 11.77
CA SER A 40 -3.80 -12.91 12.95
C SER A 40 -2.63 -12.67 13.90
N PRO A 41 -2.27 -11.41 14.22
CA PRO A 41 -1.13 -11.13 15.09
C PRO A 41 -1.30 -11.67 16.52
N GLU A 42 -2.54 -11.91 16.96
CA GLU A 42 -2.85 -12.45 18.29
C GLU A 42 -2.61 -13.97 18.39
N THR A 43 -2.81 -14.69 17.28
CA THR A 43 -2.81 -16.16 17.26
C THR A 43 -1.62 -16.75 16.51
N ASP A 44 -0.98 -15.98 15.63
CA ASP A 44 0.16 -16.37 14.81
C ASP A 44 1.27 -15.32 14.91
N LYS A 45 1.84 -15.27 16.11
CA LYS A 45 2.86 -14.27 16.47
C LYS A 45 4.14 -14.45 15.66
N GLU A 46 4.57 -15.68 15.40
CA GLU A 46 5.78 -15.95 14.63
C GLU A 46 5.70 -15.37 13.22
N THR A 47 4.59 -15.62 12.51
CA THR A 47 4.40 -15.05 11.17
C THR A 47 4.24 -13.53 11.22
N SER A 48 3.54 -13.00 12.24
CA SER A 48 3.42 -11.55 12.46
C SER A 48 4.79 -10.89 12.64
N ASP A 49 5.63 -11.46 13.51
CA ASP A 49 6.97 -11.00 13.79
C ASP A 49 7.85 -11.09 12.54
N ALA A 50 7.76 -12.17 11.76
CA ALA A 50 8.47 -12.32 10.50
C ALA A 50 8.08 -11.25 9.46
N LEU A 51 6.78 -10.93 9.34
CA LEU A 51 6.29 -9.86 8.47
C LEU A 51 6.85 -8.50 8.89
N CYS A 52 6.84 -8.19 10.18
CA CYS A 52 7.38 -6.95 10.73
C CYS A 52 8.90 -6.85 10.58
N GLN A 53 9.64 -7.94 10.82
CA GLN A 53 11.09 -7.97 10.64
C GLN A 53 11.51 -7.79 9.18
N GLY A 54 10.78 -8.43 8.25
CA GLY A 54 11.03 -8.31 6.81
C GLY A 54 10.53 -7.00 6.19
N PHE A 55 9.85 -6.13 6.95
CA PHE A 55 9.28 -4.89 6.44
C PHE A 55 10.34 -3.96 5.81
N ALA A 56 11.54 -3.90 6.38
CA ALA A 56 12.64 -3.12 5.80
C ALA A 56 12.99 -3.59 4.37
N THR A 57 12.88 -4.88 4.07
CA THR A 57 13.07 -5.44 2.72
C THR A 57 11.97 -4.95 1.76
N LEU A 58 10.72 -4.87 2.23
CA LEU A 58 9.63 -4.27 1.43
C LEU A 58 9.87 -2.79 1.16
N GLN A 59 10.42 -2.03 2.12
CA GLN A 59 10.78 -0.62 1.90
C GLN A 59 11.89 -0.48 0.86
N GLN A 60 12.94 -1.30 0.95
CA GLN A 60 14.01 -1.33 -0.05
C GLN A 60 13.47 -1.68 -1.44
N ALA A 61 12.52 -2.61 -1.53
CA ALA A 61 11.87 -2.96 -2.79
C ALA A 61 11.10 -1.79 -3.38
N THR A 62 10.32 -1.06 -2.58
CA THR A 62 9.64 0.15 -3.04
C THR A 62 10.62 1.18 -3.60
N ILE A 63 11.71 1.48 -2.89
CA ILE A 63 12.72 2.43 -3.37
C ILE A 63 13.30 1.99 -4.72
N LYS A 64 13.71 0.72 -4.82
CA LYS A 64 14.29 0.12 -6.03
C LYS A 64 13.30 0.18 -7.21
N TRP A 65 12.08 -0.30 -7.00
CA TRP A 65 11.09 -0.45 -8.07
C TRP A 65 10.45 0.87 -8.46
N HIS A 66 10.27 1.81 -7.53
CA HIS A 66 9.86 3.17 -7.86
C HIS A 66 10.86 3.85 -8.80
N ALA A 67 12.15 3.79 -8.48
CA ALA A 67 13.19 4.37 -9.33
C ALA A 67 13.24 3.72 -10.73
N ARG A 68 13.01 2.41 -10.82
CA ARG A 68 12.91 1.70 -12.11
C ARG A 68 11.65 2.10 -12.88
N ALA A 69 10.50 2.16 -12.22
CA ALA A 69 9.23 2.56 -12.84
C ALA A 69 9.26 4.00 -13.35
N GLN A 70 9.94 4.91 -12.64
CA GLN A 70 10.18 6.29 -13.12
C GLN A 70 10.94 6.29 -14.45
N ARG A 71 12.04 5.53 -14.53
CA ARG A 71 12.83 5.41 -15.77
C ARG A 71 12.03 4.77 -16.90
N SER A 72 11.37 3.64 -16.66
CA SER A 72 10.54 2.99 -17.69
C SER A 72 9.46 3.94 -18.24
N ARG A 73 8.88 4.79 -17.38
CA ARG A 73 7.90 5.79 -17.80
C ARG A 73 8.52 6.93 -18.59
N GLU A 74 9.71 7.39 -18.23
CA GLU A 74 10.45 8.40 -19.01
C GLU A 74 10.80 7.87 -20.40
N ASP A 75 11.17 6.59 -20.51
CA ASP A 75 11.54 5.95 -21.77
C ASP A 75 10.34 5.65 -22.66
N THR A 76 9.22 5.21 -22.09
CA THR A 76 8.06 4.69 -22.85
C THR A 76 6.86 5.64 -22.91
N GLY A 77 6.78 6.60 -21.98
CA GLY A 77 5.58 7.41 -21.74
C GLY A 77 4.42 6.65 -21.08
N ASP A 78 4.52 5.35 -20.84
CA ASP A 78 3.47 4.54 -20.22
C ASP A 78 3.67 4.41 -18.71
N SER A 79 2.58 4.50 -17.96
CA SER A 79 2.57 4.23 -16.52
C SER A 79 2.21 2.78 -16.18
N LYS A 80 1.86 1.94 -17.15
CA LYS A 80 1.50 0.53 -16.95
C LYS A 80 2.65 -0.43 -17.29
N THR A 81 3.80 -0.19 -16.68
CA THR A 81 4.99 -1.04 -16.88
C THR A 81 5.08 -2.15 -15.83
N PRO A 82 5.80 -3.25 -16.10
CA PRO A 82 6.04 -4.30 -15.11
C PRO A 82 6.65 -3.75 -13.80
N GLU A 83 7.58 -2.80 -13.90
CA GLU A 83 8.20 -2.15 -12.73
C GLU A 83 7.16 -1.38 -11.89
N GLN A 84 6.20 -0.72 -12.54
CA GLN A 84 5.14 0.00 -11.84
C GLN A 84 4.20 -0.98 -11.12
N TRP A 85 3.85 -2.12 -11.73
CA TRP A 85 3.06 -3.15 -11.05
C TRP A 85 3.76 -3.70 -9.81
N VAL A 86 5.08 -3.92 -9.87
CA VAL A 86 5.85 -4.32 -8.69
C VAL A 86 5.80 -3.23 -7.63
N CYS A 87 6.05 -1.97 -7.99
CA CYS A 87 6.01 -0.83 -7.08
C CYS A 87 4.63 -0.69 -6.41
N ASP A 88 3.55 -0.91 -7.16
CA ASP A 88 2.19 -0.86 -6.61
C ASP A 88 1.95 -2.00 -5.61
N ASN A 89 2.41 -3.21 -5.93
CA ASN A 89 2.31 -4.38 -5.07
C ASN A 89 3.18 -4.27 -3.81
N THR A 90 4.38 -3.67 -3.88
CA THR A 90 5.21 -3.42 -2.69
C THR A 90 4.54 -2.45 -1.74
N LEU A 91 3.97 -1.35 -2.27
CA LEU A 91 3.26 -0.36 -1.47
C LEU A 91 1.99 -0.92 -0.82
N SER A 92 1.24 -1.75 -1.54
CA SER A 92 0.06 -2.40 -0.96
C SER A 92 0.42 -3.44 0.10
N ALA A 93 1.46 -4.25 -0.14
CA ALA A 93 1.97 -5.19 0.86
C ALA A 93 2.39 -4.48 2.15
N GLN A 94 3.13 -3.36 2.04
CA GLN A 94 3.49 -2.54 3.20
C GLN A 94 2.24 -2.08 3.97
N ALA A 95 1.24 -1.56 3.27
CA ALA A 95 0.00 -1.10 3.88
C ALA A 95 -0.71 -2.21 4.68
N LYS A 96 -0.83 -3.39 4.08
CA LYS A 96 -1.44 -4.56 4.71
C LYS A 96 -0.64 -5.02 5.95
N VAL A 97 0.69 -4.96 5.90
CA VAL A 97 1.55 -5.31 7.05
C VAL A 97 1.36 -4.32 8.18
N PHE A 98 1.63 -3.03 7.97
CA PHE A 98 1.64 -2.07 9.08
C PHE A 98 0.23 -1.78 9.61
N CYS A 99 -0.84 -1.98 8.83
CA CYS A 99 -2.21 -1.78 9.35
C CYS A 99 -2.66 -2.91 10.26
N LYS A 100 -2.26 -4.14 9.96
CA LYS A 100 -2.71 -5.30 10.72
C LYS A 100 -1.75 -5.67 11.85
N HIS A 101 -0.45 -5.49 11.64
CA HIS A 101 0.61 -5.94 12.56
C HIS A 101 1.30 -4.77 13.26
N TYR A 102 0.61 -3.63 13.42
CA TYR A 102 1.18 -2.38 13.94
C TYR A 102 1.86 -2.50 15.31
N TYR A 103 1.37 -3.37 16.19
CA TYR A 103 1.92 -3.57 17.54
C TYR A 103 3.38 -4.07 17.53
N ASN A 104 3.75 -4.84 16.51
CA ASN A 104 5.08 -5.44 16.39
C ASN A 104 5.96 -4.68 15.38
N MET A 105 5.46 -3.58 14.82
CA MET A 105 6.08 -2.89 13.69
C MET A 105 7.21 -1.96 14.16
N PRO A 106 8.50 -2.25 13.84
CA PRO A 106 9.57 -1.29 14.09
C PRO A 106 9.34 0.03 13.35
N ASN A 107 9.42 1.14 14.07
CA ASN A 107 9.27 2.51 13.55
C ASN A 107 8.02 2.69 12.65
N LEU A 108 6.84 2.33 13.19
CA LEU A 108 5.56 2.45 12.49
C LEU A 108 5.33 3.85 11.89
N THR A 109 5.66 4.91 12.64
CA THR A 109 5.50 6.30 12.17
C THR A 109 6.33 6.56 10.91
N GLY A 110 7.63 6.27 10.95
CA GLY A 110 8.50 6.45 9.79
C GLY A 110 8.10 5.55 8.61
N ALA A 111 7.55 4.36 8.88
CA ALA A 111 7.01 3.48 7.86
C ALA A 111 5.80 4.09 7.12
N ILE A 112 4.83 4.65 7.87
CA ILE A 112 3.65 5.31 7.30
C ILE A 112 4.06 6.55 6.52
N ASP A 113 4.94 7.40 7.08
CA ASP A 113 5.39 8.61 6.40
C ASP A 113 6.08 8.29 5.08
N ALA A 114 7.01 7.34 5.08
CA ALA A 114 7.69 6.90 3.86
C ALA A 114 6.71 6.32 2.84
N TRP A 115 5.75 5.50 3.27
CA TRP A 115 4.73 4.93 2.40
C TRP A 115 3.88 6.00 1.70
N LEU A 116 3.45 7.02 2.44
CA LEU A 116 2.66 8.13 1.90
C LEU A 116 3.41 8.93 0.83
N GLU A 117 4.75 8.98 0.85
CA GLU A 117 5.54 9.70 -0.16
C GLU A 117 5.48 9.08 -1.56
N TYR A 118 5.24 7.77 -1.65
CA TYR A 118 5.19 7.02 -2.90
C TYR A 118 3.77 6.90 -3.48
N LEU A 119 2.76 7.33 -2.73
CA LEU A 119 1.39 7.37 -3.22
C LEU A 119 1.19 8.51 -4.22
N PRO A 120 0.27 8.35 -5.19
CA PRO A 120 -0.61 7.20 -5.33
C PRO A 120 -0.09 6.06 -6.23
N LEU A 121 -0.73 4.88 -6.13
CA LEU A 121 -0.51 3.72 -7.01
C LEU A 121 -0.92 4.04 -8.45
N ARG A 122 -0.32 3.45 -9.48
CA ARG A 122 -0.50 3.96 -10.87
C ARG A 122 -1.03 2.96 -11.89
N ALA A 123 -0.87 1.68 -11.65
CA ALA A 123 -1.09 0.64 -12.65
C ALA A 123 -1.99 -0.50 -12.13
N ASP A 124 -1.79 -0.96 -10.90
CA ASP A 124 -2.55 -2.07 -10.32
C ASP A 124 -3.83 -1.57 -9.64
N THR A 125 -4.97 -1.72 -10.33
CA THR A 125 -6.25 -1.22 -9.85
C THR A 125 -6.79 -1.99 -8.65
N LEU A 126 -6.47 -3.28 -8.51
CA LEU A 126 -6.95 -4.08 -7.38
C LEU A 126 -6.21 -3.67 -6.10
N GLU A 127 -4.88 -3.54 -6.20
CA GLU A 127 -4.07 -3.09 -5.07
C GLU A 127 -4.35 -1.63 -4.69
N MET A 128 -4.77 -0.81 -5.66
CA MET A 128 -5.21 0.56 -5.39
C MET A 128 -6.44 0.62 -4.49
N VAL A 129 -7.42 -0.26 -4.69
CA VAL A 129 -8.63 -0.30 -3.83
C VAL A 129 -8.23 -0.61 -2.39
N GLU A 130 -7.37 -1.61 -2.18
CA GLU A 130 -6.89 -2.01 -0.85
C GLU A 130 -6.14 -0.86 -0.15
N VAL A 131 -5.23 -0.18 -0.86
CA VAL A 131 -4.48 0.98 -0.35
C VAL A 131 -5.41 2.14 0.00
N LEU A 132 -6.41 2.41 -0.82
CA LEU A 132 -7.38 3.48 -0.57
C LEU A 132 -8.25 3.17 0.64
N GLU A 133 -8.74 1.93 0.79
CA GLU A 133 -9.50 1.49 1.96
C GLU A 133 -8.70 1.68 3.25
N ILE A 134 -7.43 1.27 3.25
CA ILE A 134 -6.50 1.43 4.36
C ILE A 134 -6.29 2.91 4.70
N LEU A 135 -5.97 3.73 3.70
CA LEU A 135 -5.72 5.16 3.90
C LEU A 135 -6.96 5.83 4.49
N CYS A 136 -8.14 5.48 3.97
CA CYS A 136 -9.41 6.00 4.47
C CYS A 136 -9.70 5.56 5.91
N GLY A 137 -9.31 4.34 6.28
CA GLY A 137 -9.35 3.86 7.66
C GLY A 137 -8.56 4.78 8.60
N PHE A 138 -7.34 5.15 8.21
CA PHE A 138 -6.52 6.08 9.00
C PHE A 138 -7.12 7.48 9.11
N ILE A 139 -7.70 7.99 8.03
CA ILE A 139 -8.31 9.32 8.05
C ILE A 139 -9.56 9.31 8.96
N ARG A 140 -10.40 8.26 8.89
CA ARG A 140 -11.56 8.08 9.79
C ARG A 140 -11.15 7.93 11.26
N SER A 141 -10.04 7.26 11.53
CA SER A 141 -9.53 7.08 12.90
C SER A 141 -8.75 8.29 13.40
N GLU A 142 -8.75 9.41 12.67
CA GLU A 142 -7.96 10.61 12.93
C GLU A 142 -6.48 10.31 13.22
N ASN A 143 -5.90 9.33 12.51
CA ASN A 143 -4.53 8.91 12.75
C ASN A 143 -3.59 10.14 12.66
N PRO A 144 -2.86 10.46 13.75
CA PRO A 144 -2.14 11.73 13.84
C PRO A 144 -1.03 11.84 12.80
N HIS A 145 -0.41 10.73 12.39
CA HIS A 145 0.64 10.73 11.38
C HIS A 145 0.09 11.03 9.98
N VAL A 146 -0.99 10.36 9.59
CA VAL A 146 -1.68 10.64 8.33
C VAL A 146 -2.22 12.07 8.31
N ARG A 147 -2.78 12.54 9.44
CA ARG A 147 -3.27 13.91 9.60
C ARG A 147 -2.14 14.92 9.40
N ILE A 148 -1.03 14.75 10.11
CA ILE A 148 0.15 15.62 10.00
C ILE A 148 0.71 15.58 8.58
N PHE A 149 0.86 14.41 7.96
CA PHE A 149 1.42 14.32 6.61
C PHE A 149 0.58 15.09 5.58
N ILE A 150 -0.76 14.93 5.64
CA ILE A 150 -1.67 15.60 4.71
C ILE A 150 -1.68 17.12 4.96
N THR A 151 -1.68 17.56 6.22
CA THR A 151 -1.73 18.99 6.56
C THR A 151 -0.38 19.71 6.38
N SER A 152 0.74 19.03 6.65
CA SER A 152 2.04 19.67 6.79
C SER A 152 2.95 19.55 5.58
N ARG A 153 2.83 18.53 4.72
CA ARG A 153 3.93 18.25 3.77
C ARG A 153 3.60 17.95 2.32
N ARG A 154 2.47 17.38 1.88
CA ARG A 154 2.27 17.14 0.43
C ARG A 154 0.81 17.21 -0.02
N MET A 155 0.34 18.43 -0.22
CA MET A 155 -0.87 18.78 -1.00
C MET A 155 -1.03 17.95 -2.29
N THR A 156 0.08 17.61 -2.94
CA THR A 156 0.12 16.83 -4.19
C THR A 156 -0.38 15.40 -4.03
N VAL A 157 -0.06 14.73 -2.91
CA VAL A 157 -0.49 13.34 -2.66
C VAL A 157 -2.00 13.32 -2.38
N ALA A 158 -2.48 14.21 -1.49
CA ALA A 158 -3.90 14.36 -1.21
C ALA A 158 -4.71 14.69 -2.48
N ARG A 159 -4.23 15.62 -3.32
CA ARG A 159 -4.85 15.95 -4.61
C ARG A 159 -4.81 14.76 -5.59
N ALA A 160 -3.69 14.04 -5.68
CA ALA A 160 -3.55 12.91 -6.58
C ALA A 160 -4.47 11.74 -6.17
N LEU A 161 -4.63 11.50 -4.87
CA LEU A 161 -5.59 10.54 -4.32
C LEU A 161 -7.03 10.92 -4.66
N VAL A 162 -7.39 12.21 -4.55
CA VAL A 162 -8.73 12.70 -4.93
C VAL A 162 -8.99 12.54 -6.42
N VAL A 163 -8.01 12.87 -7.26
CA VAL A 163 -8.11 12.69 -8.71
C VAL A 163 -8.30 11.21 -9.04
N GLN A 164 -7.57 10.31 -8.35
CA GLN A 164 -7.73 8.88 -8.55
C GLN A 164 -9.08 8.35 -8.08
N LEU A 165 -9.54 8.75 -6.91
CA LEU A 165 -10.87 8.38 -6.40
C LEU A 165 -11.97 8.84 -7.35
N ARG A 166 -11.85 10.06 -7.91
CA ARG A 166 -12.78 10.57 -8.93
C ARG A 166 -12.71 9.81 -10.24
N LYS A 167 -11.51 9.38 -10.68
CA LYS A 167 -11.33 8.53 -11.88
C LYS A 167 -11.93 7.15 -11.66
N PHE A 168 -11.72 6.53 -10.50
CA PHE A 168 -12.33 5.25 -10.13
C PHE A 168 -13.85 5.32 -10.16
N ASN A 169 -14.44 6.36 -9.57
CA ASN A 169 -15.89 6.58 -9.60
C ASN A 169 -16.45 6.71 -11.03
N ARG A 170 -15.66 7.18 -12.00
CA ARG A 170 -16.06 7.31 -13.41
C ARG A 170 -15.82 6.05 -14.25
N MET A 171 -14.88 5.19 -13.86
CA MET A 171 -14.36 4.12 -14.70
C MET A 171 -15.06 2.75 -14.51
N VAL A 172 -15.86 2.54 -13.46
CA VAL A 172 -16.11 1.18 -12.99
C VAL A 172 -17.59 0.83 -12.85
N LYS A 173 -18.02 -0.09 -13.72
CA LYS A 173 -19.23 -0.95 -13.64
C LYS A 173 -19.00 -2.19 -12.74
N VAL A 174 -18.11 -2.14 -11.76
CA VAL A 174 -17.82 -3.24 -10.81
C VAL A 174 -18.42 -2.85 -9.47
N ALA A 175 -19.58 -3.43 -9.17
CA ALA A 175 -20.46 -3.01 -8.08
C ALA A 175 -19.84 -3.20 -6.68
N ASP A 176 -18.98 -4.21 -6.47
CA ASP A 176 -18.62 -4.62 -5.10
C ASP A 176 -17.51 -3.79 -4.42
N HIS A 177 -16.67 -3.07 -5.17
CA HIS A 177 -15.54 -2.32 -4.60
C HIS A 177 -15.84 -0.82 -4.45
N ILE A 178 -16.77 -0.30 -5.26
CA ILE A 178 -17.25 1.09 -5.16
C ILE A 178 -18.08 1.29 -3.89
N GLU A 179 -18.90 0.32 -3.49
CA GLU A 179 -19.72 0.42 -2.26
C GLU A 179 -18.88 0.69 -1.00
N ARG A 180 -17.62 0.23 -0.98
CA ARG A 180 -16.71 0.46 0.15
C ARG A 180 -16.08 1.86 0.13
N LEU A 181 -15.86 2.42 -1.06
CA LEU A 181 -15.20 3.73 -1.26
C LEU A 181 -16.19 4.91 -1.40
N VAL A 182 -17.43 4.69 -1.83
CA VAL A 182 -18.45 5.74 -1.97
C VAL A 182 -18.77 6.44 -0.64
N PRO A 183 -18.93 5.74 0.49
CA PRO A 183 -19.13 6.38 1.79
C PRO A 183 -17.94 7.24 2.25
N LEU A 184 -16.77 7.07 1.63
CA LEU A 184 -15.55 7.80 1.99
C LEU A 184 -15.40 9.12 1.25
N LEU A 185 -16.04 9.27 0.09
CA LEU A 185 -15.93 10.47 -0.74
C LEU A 185 -16.38 11.76 -0.02
N PRO A 186 -17.50 11.79 0.75
CA PRO A 186 -17.90 12.99 1.48
C PRO A 186 -16.87 13.37 2.55
N PHE A 187 -16.35 12.38 3.29
CA PHE A 187 -15.38 12.61 4.35
C PHE A 187 -14.07 13.15 3.80
N ILE A 188 -13.56 12.57 2.71
CA ILE A 188 -12.34 13.05 2.06
C ILE A 188 -12.54 14.46 1.51
N ASN A 189 -13.67 14.73 0.84
CA ASN A 189 -13.98 16.07 0.34
C ASN A 189 -14.11 17.09 1.48
N GLN A 190 -14.76 16.73 2.59
CA GLN A 190 -14.91 17.59 3.76
C GLN A 190 -13.57 17.84 4.46
N TYR A 191 -12.77 16.80 4.68
CA TYR A 191 -11.45 16.89 5.27
C TYR A 191 -10.53 17.80 4.43
N ILE A 192 -10.60 17.68 3.11
CA ILE A 192 -9.91 18.56 2.17
C ILE A 192 -10.42 19.99 2.27
N GLN A 193 -11.73 20.22 2.31
CA GLN A 193 -12.28 21.57 2.47
C GLN A 193 -11.90 22.21 3.80
N GLN A 194 -11.86 21.44 4.89
CA GLN A 194 -11.46 21.93 6.22
C GLN A 194 -9.96 22.16 6.35
N THR A 195 -9.15 21.42 5.59
CA THR A 195 -7.68 21.52 5.65
C THR A 195 -7.14 22.54 4.63
N LEU A 196 -7.89 22.84 3.57
CA LEU A 196 -7.45 23.66 2.43
C LEU A 196 -8.29 24.92 2.18
N GLY A 197 -9.37 25.11 2.95
CA GLY A 197 -10.21 26.31 2.94
C GLY A 197 -9.64 27.40 3.81
#